data_AF-A0A3M1FXN5-F1
#
_entry.id   AF-A0A3M1FXN5-F1
#
_cell.length_a   1.000
_cell.length_b   1.000
_cell.length_c   1.000
_cell.angle_alpha   90.00
_cell.angle_beta   90.00
_cell.angle_gamma   90.00
#
_symmetry.space_group_name_H-M   'P 1'
#
loop_
_entity.id
_entity.type
_entity.pdbx_description
1 polymer ?
#
loop_
_entity_poly.entity_id
_entity_poly.type
_entity_poly.pdbx_seq_one_letter_code
_entity_poly.pdbx_strand_id
1 'polypeptide(L)' 'KLACRTALGAGRMLVESGRSAAELREQVTSPGGTTQAALEILMAEGGLANLMRRTVAAAAKKARELRG' A
#
# COMPACT_ATOMS: atom_id res chain seq x y z
N LYS A 1 -8.01 6.21 -16.08
CA LYS A 1 -9.28 5.62 -15.57
C LYS A 1 -9.04 4.30 -14.81
N LEU A 2 -8.24 3.36 -15.32
CA LEU A 2 -7.95 2.07 -14.66
C LEU A 2 -7.33 2.24 -13.26
N ALA A 3 -6.23 2.99 -13.13
CA ALA A 3 -5.54 3.18 -11.86
C ALA A 3 -6.45 3.69 -10.72
N CYS A 4 -7.31 4.67 -10.99
CA CYS A 4 -8.27 5.18 -10.02
C CYS A 4 -9.28 4.11 -9.57
N ARG A 5 -9.76 3.27 -10.50
CA ARG A 5 -10.68 2.17 -10.18
C ARG A 5 -9.98 1.05 -9.42
N THR A 6 -8.73 0.74 -9.75
CA THR A 6 -7.89 -0.22 -9.01
C THR A 6 -7.68 0.23 -7.58
N ALA A 7 -7.30 1.48 -7.36
CA ALA A 7 -7.11 2.04 -6.02
C ALA A 7 -8.41 2.02 -5.21
N LEU A 8 -9.52 2.45 -5.82
CA LEU A 8 -10.84 2.39 -5.18
C LEU A 8 -11.26 0.96 -4.82
N GLY A 9 -11.11 0.02 -5.75
CA GLY A 9 -11.47 -1.39 -5.55
C GLY A 9 -10.65 -2.05 -4.45
N ALA A 10 -9.33 -1.83 -4.44
CA ALA A 10 -8.44 -2.34 -3.39
C ALA A 10 -8.80 -1.76 -2.00
N GLY A 11 -9.09 -0.46 -1.93
CA GLY A 11 -9.51 0.19 -0.68
C GLY A 11 -10.84 -0.36 -0.16
N ARG A 12 -11.83 -0.55 -1.04
CA ARG A 12 -13.10 -1.20 -0.66
C ARG A 12 -12.90 -2.61 -0.16
N MET A 13 -12.14 -3.43 -0.89
CA MET A 13 -11.84 -4.80 -0.49
C MET A 13 -11.22 -4.87 0.91
N LEU A 14 -10.31 -3.94 1.24
CA LEU A 14 -9.70 -3.86 2.56
C LEU A 14 -10.70 -3.54 3.67
N VAL A 15 -11.64 -2.63 3.42
CA VAL A 15 -12.65 -2.24 4.41
C VAL A 15 -13.75 -3.29 4.57
N GLU A 16 -14.18 -3.90 3.46
CA GLU A 16 -15.39 -4.74 3.42
C GLU A 16 -15.12 -6.22 3.71
N SER A 17 -13.91 -6.73 3.46
CA SER A 17 -13.61 -8.16 3.58
C SER A 17 -13.37 -8.66 5.00
N GLY A 18 -13.05 -7.76 5.94
CA GLY A 18 -12.58 -8.12 7.29
C GLY A 18 -11.20 -8.81 7.33
N ARG A 19 -10.50 -8.91 6.18
CA ARG A 19 -9.17 -9.53 6.06
C ARG A 19 -8.07 -8.47 6.18
N SER A 20 -6.89 -8.90 6.59
CA SER A 20 -5.71 -8.04 6.59
C SER A 20 -5.24 -7.72 5.18
N ALA A 21 -4.52 -6.60 5.03
CA ALA A 21 -3.90 -6.22 3.76
C ALA A 21 -2.88 -7.27 3.25
N ALA A 22 -2.27 -8.05 4.16
CA ALA A 22 -1.35 -9.12 3.80
C ALA A 22 -2.08 -10.29 3.14
N GLU A 23 -3.18 -10.76 3.74
CA GLU A 23 -4.00 -11.84 3.19
C GLU A 23 -4.61 -11.47 1.83
N LEU A 24 -5.10 -10.24 1.68
CA LEU A 24 -5.66 -9.75 0.41
C LEU A 24 -4.60 -9.67 -0.69
N ARG A 25 -3.38 -9.24 -0.35
CA ARG A 25 -2.25 -9.23 -1.28
C ARG A 25 -1.88 -10.64 -1.74
N GLU A 26 -1.83 -11.60 -0.82
CA GLU A 26 -1.53 -13.01 -1.15
C GLU A 26 -2.54 -13.60 -2.12
N GLN A 27 -3.83 -13.31 -1.94
CA GLN A 27 -4.90 -13.80 -2.83
C GLN A 27 -4.79 -13.34 -4.29
N VAL A 28 -4.07 -12.24 -4.55
CA VAL A 28 -3.87 -11.71 -5.91
C VAL A 28 -2.44 -11.94 -6.44
N THR A 29 -1.63 -12.72 -5.71
CA THR A 29 -0.23 -12.97 -6.02
C THR A 29 0.00 -14.44 -6.33
N SER A 30 -0.09 -14.79 -7.61
CA SER A 30 0.27 -16.12 -8.08
C SER A 30 1.80 -16.29 -8.17
N PRO A 31 2.35 -17.47 -7.81
CA PRO A 31 3.77 -17.77 -8.00
C PRO A 31 4.23 -17.57 -9.45
N GLY A 32 5.31 -16.81 -9.65
CA GLY A 32 5.85 -16.44 -10.97
C GLY A 32 4.99 -15.47 -11.77
N GLY A 33 3.92 -14.93 -11.18
CA GLY A 33 2.98 -14.03 -11.85
C GLY A 33 3.46 -12.57 -11.92
N THR A 34 2.73 -11.76 -12.69
CA THR A 34 3.03 -10.33 -12.88
C THR A 34 2.91 -9.53 -11.58
N THR A 35 1.94 -9.86 -10.72
CA THR A 35 1.80 -9.24 -9.39
C THR A 35 3.00 -9.53 -8.51
N GLN A 36 3.52 -10.76 -8.52
CA GLN A 36 4.69 -11.12 -7.73
C GLN A 36 5.90 -10.30 -8.17
N ALA A 37 6.18 -10.25 -9.47
CA ALA A 37 7.31 -9.49 -10.02
C ALA A 37 7.24 -8.00 -9.64
N ALA A 38 6.04 -7.40 -9.63
CA ALA A 38 5.86 -6.04 -9.16
C ALA A 38 6.11 -5.89 -7.65
N LEU A 39 5.63 -6.84 -6.84
CA LEU A 39 5.80 -6.83 -5.39
C LEU A 39 7.26 -7.00 -4.97
N GLU A 40 8.07 -7.77 -5.69
CA GLU A 40 9.50 -7.91 -5.42
C GLU A 40 10.20 -6.54 -5.41
N ILE A 41 9.84 -5.65 -6.33
CA ILE A 41 10.35 -4.27 -6.38
C ILE A 41 9.74 -3.42 -5.27
N LEU A 42 8.41 -3.47 -5.09
CA LEU A 42 7.71 -2.61 -4.13
C LEU A 42 8.03 -2.94 -2.67
N MET A 43 8.40 -4.19 -2.38
CA MET A 43 8.70 -4.69 -1.04
C MET A 43 10.19 -4.77 -0.73
N ALA A 44 11.06 -4.44 -1.68
CA ALA A 44 12.49 -4.34 -1.45
C ALA A 44 12.84 -3.32 -0.36
N GLU A 45 14.07 -3.41 0.15
CA GLU A 45 14.60 -2.41 1.07
C GLU A 45 14.54 -1.01 0.43
N GLY A 46 14.08 -0.02 1.20
CA GLY A 46 13.84 1.33 0.68
C GLY A 46 12.60 1.47 -0.23
N GLY A 47 11.89 0.37 -0.50
CA GLY A 47 10.67 0.33 -1.30
C GLY A 47 9.45 0.99 -0.64
N LEU A 48 8.27 0.66 -1.14
CA LEU A 48 7.01 1.36 -0.83
C LEU A 48 6.72 1.40 0.67
N ALA A 49 6.96 0.30 1.41
CA ALA A 49 6.71 0.25 2.85
C ALA A 49 7.60 1.23 3.65
N ASN A 50 8.88 1.39 3.26
CA ASN A 50 9.76 2.37 3.89
C ASN A 50 9.36 3.81 3.50
N LEU A 51 9.12 4.04 2.21
CA LEU A 51 8.70 5.33 1.68
C LEU A 51 7.43 5.85 2.36
N MET A 52 6.38 5.02 2.45
CA MET A 52 5.12 5.42 3.06
C MET A 52 5.27 5.77 4.54
N ARG A 53 6.06 5.00 5.31
CA ARG A 53 6.35 5.31 6.72
C ARG A 53 7.02 6.67 6.87
N ARG A 54 8.03 6.96 6.05
CA ARG A 54 8.73 8.25 6.06
C ARG A 54 7.82 9.41 5.67
N THR A 55 7.00 9.23 4.62
CA THR A 55 6.06 10.26 4.15
C THR A 55 5.01 10.60 5.20
N VAL A 56 4.38 9.58 5.82
CA VAL A 56 3.38 9.80 6.87
C VAL A 56 4.01 10.44 8.11
N ALA A 57 5.21 10.02 8.51
CA ALA A 57 5.92 10.62 9.64
C ALA A 57 6.25 12.11 9.39
N ALA A 58 6.72 12.46 8.19
CA ALA A 58 7.00 13.83 7.81
C ALA A 58 5.73 14.71 7.82
N ALA A 59 4.63 14.19 7.27
CA ALA A 59 3.34 14.89 7.29
C ALA A 59 2.83 15.10 8.73
N ALA A 60 2.91 14.07 9.58
CA ALA A 60 2.52 14.16 10.98
C ALA A 60 3.39 15.15 11.79
N LYS A 61 4.70 15.22 11.51
CA LYS A 61 5.58 16.25 12.08
C LYS A 61 5.11 17.65 11.68
N LYS A 62 4.89 17.89 10.38
CA LYS A 62 4.46 19.21 9.89
C LYS A 62 3.10 19.62 10.45
N ALA A 63 2.16 18.68 10.55
CA ALA A 63 0.83 18.93 11.10
C ALA A 63 0.85 19.32 12.60
N ARG A 64 1.88 18.92 13.35
CA ARG A 64 2.09 19.38 14.73
C ARG A 64 2.67 20.78 14.78
N GLU A 65 3.63 21.09 13.92
CA GLU A 65 4.21 22.44 13.80
C GLU A 65 3.18 23.50 13.38
N LEU A 66 2.17 23.14 12.58
CA LEU A 66 1.12 24.08 12.14
C LEU A 66 0.01 24.32 13.18
N ARG A 67 -0.06 23.51 14.25
CA ARG A 67 -1.07 23.67 15.31
C ARG A 67 -0.56 24.48 16.51
N GLY A 68 0.74 24.66 16.62
CA GLY A 68 1.37 25.59 17.57
C GLY A 68 1.55 26.95 16.91
#